data_AF-A0A926DEZ4-F1
#
_entry.id   AF-A0A926DEZ4-F1
#
_cell.length_a   1.000
_cell.length_b   1.000
_cell.length_c   1.000
_cell.angle_alpha   90.00
_cell.angle_beta   90.00
_cell.angle_gamma   90.00
#
_symmetry.space_group_name_H-M   'P 1'
#
loop_
_entity.id
_entity.type
_entity.pdbx_description
1 polymer ?
#
loop_
_entity_poly.entity_id
_entity_poly.type
_entity_poly.pdbx_seq_one_letter_code
_entity_poly.pdbx_strand_id
1 'polypeptide(L)'
;MLRVIICGANGKMGQAVAGVVAETEDAQVVAGVDLFTERANPFPVYQKIRECPQEADVIIDFSRPAALAENFAYAKETGTPIVIATTGYTPEDKASIAACAEHVAVFFSANMSLGVNLQMDLCQQAARFFGKKADIEIIEKHHNLKVDAPSGTALALADAINDSLGNQLDYTYGRHGRDAKRTDHEIGIHAIRGGRIVGEHDVMFITNDEVVTVSHHAESRQVFAIGAVRAAGFIAGREPGLYSMQDIIHEHRTMTDVTVIPQEAVITLRSIPHDIALIAKVFSRIAEQGINVDIITQSAPQEGKVDLSFSLDSADISKAQETLGSLEEKIDFQTIDDLTKIIVEGVGMQTHHGVAAQLFSVLAENKINIMFVTTSATKITFCVYAADGDRAVQGIADSFHLHVR
;
A
#
# COMPACT_ATOMS: atom_id res chain seq x y z
N MET A 1 -22.89 -10.99 8.11
CA MET A 1 -23.09 -11.65 6.80
C MET A 1 -22.97 -10.61 5.68
N LEU A 2 -21.95 -10.74 4.83
CA LEU A 2 -21.64 -9.90 3.68
C LEU A 2 -22.64 -10.14 2.54
N ARG A 3 -23.33 -9.09 2.08
CA ARG A 3 -24.29 -9.11 0.97
C ARG A 3 -23.61 -8.69 -0.33
N VAL A 4 -23.54 -9.59 -1.31
CA VAL A 4 -22.79 -9.39 -2.54
C VAL A 4 -23.70 -9.29 -3.76
N ILE A 5 -23.48 -8.27 -4.60
CA ILE A 5 -23.98 -8.22 -5.99
C ILE A 5 -22.86 -8.68 -6.93
N ILE A 6 -23.16 -9.57 -7.88
CA ILE A 6 -22.18 -10.04 -8.87
C ILE A 6 -22.52 -9.48 -10.26
N CYS A 7 -21.67 -8.62 -10.81
CA CYS A 7 -21.76 -8.19 -12.21
C CYS A 7 -21.03 -9.19 -13.14
N GLY A 8 -21.70 -9.61 -14.21
CA GLY A 8 -21.27 -10.75 -15.04
C GLY A 8 -21.62 -12.10 -14.41
N ALA A 9 -22.72 -12.18 -13.65
CA ALA A 9 -23.09 -13.32 -12.81
C ALA A 9 -23.19 -14.65 -13.58
N ASN A 10 -23.61 -14.64 -14.84
CA ASN A 10 -23.80 -15.85 -15.63
C ASN A 10 -22.59 -16.24 -16.48
N GLY A 11 -21.55 -15.40 -16.48
CA GLY A 11 -20.24 -15.71 -17.01
C GLY A 11 -19.48 -16.77 -16.19
N LYS A 12 -18.35 -17.25 -16.73
CA LYS A 12 -17.52 -18.28 -16.07
C LYS A 12 -17.01 -17.82 -14.70
N MET A 13 -16.54 -16.58 -14.60
CA MET A 13 -16.04 -16.02 -13.35
C MET A 13 -17.16 -15.67 -12.38
N GLY A 14 -18.27 -15.08 -12.84
CA GLY A 14 -19.41 -14.79 -11.98
C GLY A 14 -19.95 -16.04 -11.27
N GLN A 15 -20.00 -17.17 -11.95
CA GLN A 15 -20.41 -18.45 -11.36
C GLN A 15 -19.37 -19.01 -10.38
N ALA A 16 -18.08 -18.83 -10.66
CA ALA A 16 -17.03 -19.20 -9.72
C ALA A 16 -17.12 -18.38 -8.42
N VAL A 17 -17.37 -17.07 -8.54
CA VAL A 17 -17.60 -16.17 -7.39
C VAL A 17 -18.84 -16.60 -6.62
N ALA A 18 -19.97 -16.83 -7.30
CA ALA A 18 -21.20 -17.31 -6.66
C ALA A 18 -20.99 -18.62 -5.89
N GLY A 19 -20.21 -19.56 -6.44
CA GLY A 19 -19.83 -20.79 -5.76
C GLY A 19 -19.01 -20.54 -4.48
N VAL A 20 -17.97 -19.69 -4.56
CA VAL A 20 -17.15 -19.34 -3.38
C VAL A 20 -17.98 -18.63 -2.31
N VAL A 21 -18.85 -17.70 -2.69
CA VAL A 21 -19.74 -17.00 -1.74
C VAL A 21 -20.67 -18.00 -1.05
N ALA A 22 -21.23 -18.97 -1.77
CA ALA A 22 -22.12 -19.99 -1.19
C ALA A 22 -21.41 -20.93 -0.18
N GLU A 23 -20.10 -21.09 -0.31
CA GLU A 23 -19.26 -21.88 0.62
C GLU A 23 -18.73 -21.03 1.80
N THR A 24 -18.98 -19.72 1.81
CA THR A 24 -18.49 -18.80 2.85
C THR A 24 -19.57 -18.60 3.91
N GLU A 25 -19.33 -19.04 5.16
CA GLU A 25 -20.33 -19.06 6.25
C GLU A 25 -21.00 -17.69 6.52
N ASP A 26 -20.28 -16.59 6.29
CA ASP A 26 -20.73 -15.22 6.55
C ASP A 26 -20.90 -14.37 5.29
N ALA A 27 -21.21 -14.98 4.13
CA ALA A 27 -21.51 -14.24 2.90
C ALA A 27 -22.70 -14.82 2.14
N GLN A 28 -23.38 -13.96 1.39
CA GLN A 28 -24.47 -14.37 0.49
C GLN A 28 -24.49 -13.52 -0.78
N VAL A 29 -24.88 -14.14 -1.90
CA VAL A 29 -25.19 -13.42 -3.13
C VAL A 29 -26.64 -12.96 -3.05
N VAL A 30 -26.88 -11.65 -3.02
CA VAL A 30 -28.24 -11.09 -2.97
C VAL A 30 -28.83 -10.85 -4.35
N ALA A 31 -27.99 -10.60 -5.36
CA ALA A 31 -28.40 -10.48 -6.75
C ALA A 31 -27.23 -10.67 -7.71
N GLY A 32 -27.55 -11.01 -8.96
CA GLY A 32 -26.65 -10.96 -10.10
C GLY A 32 -27.05 -9.91 -11.13
N VAL A 33 -26.10 -9.45 -11.93
CA VAL A 33 -26.32 -8.61 -13.10
C VAL A 33 -25.68 -9.27 -14.31
N ASP A 34 -26.46 -9.53 -15.36
CA ASP A 34 -25.97 -10.10 -16.61
C ASP A 34 -26.95 -9.80 -17.77
N LEU A 35 -26.44 -9.55 -18.97
CA LEU A 35 -27.28 -9.37 -20.16
C LEU A 35 -28.08 -10.65 -20.49
N PHE A 36 -27.51 -11.81 -20.19
CA PHE A 36 -28.18 -13.09 -20.33
C PHE A 36 -28.76 -13.53 -18.99
N THR A 37 -30.07 -13.37 -18.78
CA THR A 37 -30.74 -13.63 -17.49
C THR A 37 -31.38 -15.01 -17.37
N GLU A 38 -31.40 -15.82 -18.43
CA GLU A 38 -32.15 -17.09 -18.47
C GLU A 38 -31.49 -18.25 -17.70
N ARG A 39 -30.24 -18.09 -17.26
CA ARG A 39 -29.56 -19.11 -16.46
C ARG A 39 -30.16 -19.18 -15.05
N ALA A 40 -30.54 -20.38 -14.62
CA ALA A 40 -31.01 -20.62 -13.26
C ALA A 40 -29.90 -20.36 -12.23
N ASN A 41 -30.21 -19.56 -11.22
CA ASN A 41 -29.35 -19.23 -10.07
C ASN A 41 -30.19 -19.27 -8.78
N PRO A 42 -29.57 -19.46 -7.60
CA PRO A 42 -30.26 -19.37 -6.31
C PRO A 42 -30.60 -17.93 -5.89
N PHE A 43 -30.21 -16.94 -6.69
CA PHE A 43 -30.43 -15.50 -6.50
C PHE A 43 -31.03 -14.88 -7.78
N PRO A 44 -31.77 -13.76 -7.68
CA PRO A 44 -32.30 -13.08 -8.85
C PRO A 44 -31.20 -12.48 -9.71
N VAL A 45 -31.37 -12.52 -11.04
CA VAL A 45 -30.46 -11.89 -12.00
C VAL A 45 -31.19 -10.82 -12.80
N TYR A 46 -30.66 -9.61 -12.80
CA TYR A 46 -31.20 -8.45 -13.50
C TYR A 46 -30.36 -8.14 -14.74
N GLN A 47 -30.96 -7.50 -15.76
CA GLN A 47 -30.21 -7.11 -16.96
C GLN A 47 -29.29 -5.92 -16.67
N LYS A 48 -29.72 -5.02 -15.77
CA LYS A 48 -28.99 -3.82 -15.37
C LYS A 48 -28.92 -3.71 -13.86
N ILE A 49 -27.80 -3.17 -13.35
CA ILE A 49 -27.59 -3.02 -11.91
C ILE A 49 -28.63 -2.10 -11.26
N ARG A 50 -29.08 -1.06 -11.97
CA ARG A 50 -30.11 -0.13 -11.50
C ARG A 50 -31.50 -0.76 -11.31
N GLU A 51 -31.74 -1.92 -11.92
CA GLU A 51 -33.00 -2.67 -11.77
C GLU A 51 -32.99 -3.54 -10.51
N CYS A 52 -31.83 -3.70 -9.85
CA CYS A 52 -31.68 -4.49 -8.65
C CYS A 52 -32.25 -3.73 -7.43
N PRO A 53 -33.35 -4.21 -6.81
CA PRO A 53 -33.92 -3.58 -5.61
C PRO A 53 -33.23 -4.06 -4.32
N GLN A 54 -32.29 -4.99 -4.42
CA GLN A 54 -31.62 -5.59 -3.26
C GLN A 54 -30.51 -4.67 -2.77
N GLU A 55 -30.45 -4.44 -1.47
CA GLU A 55 -29.31 -3.81 -0.83
C GLU A 55 -28.13 -4.77 -0.73
N ALA A 56 -26.92 -4.23 -0.94
CA ALA A 56 -25.68 -4.98 -0.87
C ALA A 56 -24.62 -4.20 -0.10
N ASP A 57 -23.67 -4.92 0.46
CA ASP A 57 -22.52 -4.34 1.16
C ASP A 57 -21.34 -4.14 0.19
N VAL A 58 -21.35 -4.84 -0.96
CA VAL A 58 -20.30 -4.76 -1.97
C VAL A 58 -20.76 -5.33 -3.32
N ILE A 59 -20.21 -4.76 -4.40
CA ILE A 59 -20.36 -5.26 -5.78
C ILE A 59 -19.06 -5.95 -6.19
N ILE A 60 -19.14 -7.11 -6.83
CA ILE A 60 -18.00 -7.78 -7.47
C ILE A 60 -18.22 -7.81 -8.99
N ASP A 61 -17.34 -7.15 -9.74
CA ASP A 61 -17.45 -6.98 -11.18
C ASP A 61 -16.42 -7.80 -11.97
N PHE A 62 -16.92 -8.87 -12.60
CA PHE A 62 -16.22 -9.71 -13.60
C PHE A 62 -16.90 -9.63 -14.98
N SER A 63 -17.47 -8.48 -15.31
CA SER A 63 -18.22 -8.29 -16.55
C SER A 63 -17.33 -7.90 -17.74
N ARG A 64 -17.55 -6.71 -18.32
CA ARG A 64 -16.83 -6.17 -19.48
C ARG A 64 -16.61 -4.67 -19.27
N PRO A 65 -15.58 -4.07 -19.89
CA PRO A 65 -15.30 -2.64 -19.70
C PRO A 65 -16.51 -1.72 -19.95
N ALA A 66 -17.40 -2.08 -20.87
CA ALA A 66 -18.62 -1.33 -21.18
C ALA A 66 -19.61 -1.18 -20.01
N ALA A 67 -19.56 -2.05 -18.99
CA ALA A 67 -20.45 -1.96 -17.82
C ALA A 67 -19.94 -0.98 -16.75
N LEU A 68 -18.69 -0.52 -16.86
CA LEU A 68 -18.00 0.27 -15.83
C LEU A 68 -18.77 1.54 -15.45
N ALA A 69 -19.19 2.33 -16.45
CA ALA A 69 -19.86 3.59 -16.23
C ALA A 69 -21.20 3.44 -15.48
N GLU A 70 -21.98 2.39 -15.80
CA GLU A 70 -23.26 2.13 -15.15
C GLU A 70 -23.06 1.62 -13.72
N ASN A 71 -22.10 0.71 -13.52
CA ASN A 71 -21.75 0.18 -12.20
C ASN A 71 -21.25 1.30 -11.27
N PHE A 72 -20.43 2.22 -11.77
CA PHE A 72 -19.95 3.37 -11.00
C PHE A 72 -21.04 4.37 -10.67
N ALA A 73 -21.97 4.63 -11.60
CA ALA A 73 -23.09 5.50 -11.30
C ALA A 73 -23.94 4.93 -10.15
N TYR A 74 -24.21 3.62 -10.16
CA TYR A 74 -24.93 2.93 -9.09
C TYR A 74 -24.15 2.92 -7.77
N ALA A 75 -22.85 2.60 -7.80
CA ALA A 75 -21.99 2.58 -6.63
C ALA A 75 -21.95 3.96 -5.94
N LYS A 76 -21.79 5.04 -6.71
CA LYS A 76 -21.80 6.43 -6.20
C LYS A 76 -23.16 6.84 -5.63
N GLU A 77 -24.25 6.45 -6.27
CA GLU A 77 -25.61 6.78 -5.82
C GLU A 77 -25.97 6.09 -4.51
N THR A 78 -25.55 4.83 -4.35
CA THR A 78 -25.89 3.99 -3.18
C THR A 78 -24.84 4.02 -2.07
N GLY A 79 -23.63 4.52 -2.36
CA GLY A 79 -22.48 4.40 -1.47
C GLY A 79 -21.88 2.99 -1.42
N THR A 80 -22.30 2.07 -2.29
CA THR A 80 -21.88 0.67 -2.25
C THR A 80 -20.44 0.49 -2.75
N PRO A 81 -19.51 -0.08 -1.96
CA PRO A 81 -18.17 -0.45 -2.40
C PRO A 81 -18.16 -1.36 -3.63
N ILE A 82 -17.12 -1.29 -4.45
CA ILE A 82 -17.02 -2.10 -5.68
C ILE A 82 -15.63 -2.70 -5.90
N VAL A 83 -15.59 -4.02 -6.13
CA VAL A 83 -14.42 -4.77 -6.58
C VAL A 83 -14.44 -4.88 -8.09
N ILE A 84 -13.46 -4.27 -8.75
CA ILE A 84 -13.25 -4.30 -10.19
C ILE A 84 -12.17 -5.34 -10.53
N ALA A 85 -12.59 -6.47 -11.09
CA ALA A 85 -11.73 -7.57 -11.51
C ALA A 85 -11.65 -7.74 -13.04
N THR A 86 -12.38 -6.92 -13.79
CA THR A 86 -12.38 -6.92 -15.25
C THR A 86 -11.03 -6.42 -15.78
N THR A 87 -10.53 -7.07 -16.83
CA THR A 87 -9.27 -6.70 -17.50
C THR A 87 -9.54 -5.94 -18.80
N GLY A 88 -8.52 -5.25 -19.34
CA GLY A 88 -8.59 -4.60 -20.65
C GLY A 88 -9.10 -3.16 -20.63
N TYR A 89 -8.99 -2.49 -19.48
CA TYR A 89 -9.32 -1.08 -19.32
C TYR A 89 -8.31 -0.16 -20.01
N THR A 90 -8.83 0.89 -20.65
CA THR A 90 -8.02 1.96 -21.26
C THR A 90 -7.48 2.92 -20.18
N PRO A 91 -6.54 3.82 -20.51
CA PRO A 91 -6.13 4.88 -19.59
C PRO A 91 -7.30 5.74 -19.09
N GLU A 92 -8.28 6.01 -19.94
CA GLU A 92 -9.49 6.75 -19.59
C GLU A 92 -10.37 5.99 -18.58
N ASP A 93 -10.52 4.67 -18.77
CA ASP A 93 -11.21 3.82 -17.81
C ASP A 93 -10.52 3.83 -16.44
N LYS A 94 -9.18 3.75 -16.42
CA LYS A 94 -8.38 3.83 -15.18
C LYS A 94 -8.54 5.18 -14.48
N ALA A 95 -8.61 6.28 -15.23
CA ALA A 95 -8.91 7.60 -14.67
C ALA A 95 -10.33 7.64 -14.08
N SER A 96 -11.31 6.98 -14.72
CA SER A 96 -12.67 6.85 -14.18
C SER A 96 -12.72 6.02 -12.89
N ILE A 97 -11.92 4.94 -12.81
CA ILE A 97 -11.75 4.13 -11.58
C ILE A 97 -11.26 5.01 -10.43
N ALA A 98 -10.20 5.79 -10.66
CA ALA A 98 -9.66 6.72 -9.64
C ALA A 98 -10.69 7.78 -9.22
N ALA A 99 -11.41 8.38 -10.18
CA ALA A 99 -12.48 9.34 -9.89
C ALA A 99 -13.72 8.71 -9.22
N CYS A 100 -13.87 7.38 -9.26
CA CYS A 100 -14.91 6.69 -8.50
C CYS A 100 -14.48 6.46 -7.05
N ALA A 101 -13.20 6.16 -6.85
CA ALA A 101 -12.58 5.94 -5.54
C ALA A 101 -12.66 7.15 -4.61
N GLU A 102 -12.79 8.37 -5.14
CA GLU A 102 -13.00 9.59 -4.33
C GLU A 102 -14.36 9.62 -3.59
N HIS A 103 -15.32 8.79 -4.01
CA HIS A 103 -16.68 8.79 -3.45
C HIS A 103 -17.05 7.50 -2.72
N VAL A 104 -16.48 6.36 -3.12
CA VAL A 104 -16.74 5.04 -2.54
C VAL A 104 -15.47 4.21 -2.50
N ALA A 105 -15.42 3.19 -1.66
CA ALA A 105 -14.30 2.24 -1.67
C ALA A 105 -14.31 1.44 -2.98
N VAL A 106 -13.22 1.55 -3.75
CA VAL A 106 -13.03 0.82 -5.00
C VAL A 106 -11.82 -0.09 -4.86
N PHE A 107 -11.99 -1.38 -5.05
CA PHE A 107 -10.88 -2.32 -5.14
C PHE A 107 -10.58 -2.65 -6.59
N PHE A 108 -9.38 -2.39 -7.06
CA PHE A 108 -8.99 -2.68 -8.44
C PHE A 108 -7.77 -3.60 -8.49
N SER A 109 -7.90 -4.71 -9.20
CA SER A 109 -6.74 -5.56 -9.52
C SER A 109 -6.93 -6.25 -10.86
N ALA A 110 -5.88 -6.23 -11.70
CA ALA A 110 -5.83 -6.98 -12.94
C ALA A 110 -5.69 -8.49 -12.72
N ASN A 111 -5.30 -8.93 -11.51
CA ASN A 111 -5.22 -10.33 -11.13
C ASN A 111 -5.73 -10.52 -9.70
N MET A 112 -6.83 -11.27 -9.55
CA MET A 112 -7.45 -11.52 -8.25
C MET A 112 -6.84 -12.72 -7.49
N SER A 113 -5.77 -13.36 -7.97
CA SER A 113 -5.11 -14.43 -7.21
C SER A 113 -4.22 -13.84 -6.12
N LEU A 114 -4.51 -14.17 -4.86
CA LEU A 114 -3.65 -13.82 -3.73
C LEU A 114 -2.23 -14.38 -3.90
N GLY A 115 -2.12 -15.62 -4.39
CA GLY A 115 -0.83 -16.29 -4.60
C GLY A 115 0.02 -15.59 -5.66
N VAL A 116 -0.58 -15.13 -6.76
CA VAL A 116 0.16 -14.36 -7.79
C VAL A 116 0.63 -13.01 -7.23
N ASN A 117 -0.22 -12.31 -6.49
CA ASN A 117 0.17 -11.02 -5.92
C ASN A 117 1.24 -11.18 -4.84
N LEU A 118 1.20 -12.24 -4.04
CA LEU A 118 2.27 -12.59 -3.10
C LEU A 118 3.57 -12.93 -3.84
N GLN A 119 3.49 -13.74 -4.91
CA GLN A 119 4.65 -14.02 -5.76
C GLN A 119 5.27 -12.73 -6.28
N MET A 120 4.44 -11.79 -6.76
CA MET A 120 4.89 -10.49 -7.26
C MET A 120 5.62 -9.67 -6.18
N ASP A 121 5.09 -9.62 -4.96
CA ASP A 121 5.75 -8.96 -3.82
C ASP A 121 7.09 -9.62 -3.46
N LEU A 122 7.15 -10.95 -3.42
CA LEU A 122 8.39 -11.70 -3.17
C LEU A 122 9.44 -11.48 -4.27
N CYS A 123 9.00 -11.42 -5.53
CA CYS A 123 9.89 -11.16 -6.65
C CYS A 123 10.47 -9.74 -6.60
N GLN A 124 9.69 -8.74 -6.20
CA GLN A 124 10.21 -7.38 -6.00
C GLN A 124 11.24 -7.33 -4.87
N GLN A 125 11.00 -8.02 -3.76
CA GLN A 125 11.95 -8.11 -2.65
C GLN A 125 13.25 -8.79 -3.09
N ALA A 126 13.16 -9.93 -3.78
CA ALA A 126 14.31 -10.64 -4.32
C ALA A 126 15.08 -9.77 -5.33
N ALA A 127 14.37 -9.07 -6.23
CA ALA A 127 14.97 -8.17 -7.20
C ALA A 127 15.77 -7.05 -6.53
N ARG A 128 15.20 -6.37 -5.53
CA ARG A 128 15.90 -5.33 -4.75
C ARG A 128 17.11 -5.88 -4.01
N PHE A 129 17.01 -7.08 -3.45
CA PHE A 129 18.11 -7.72 -2.72
C PHE A 129 19.28 -8.08 -3.63
N PHE A 130 19.02 -8.76 -4.75
CA PHE A 130 20.06 -9.18 -5.68
C PHE A 130 20.59 -8.03 -6.55
N GLY A 131 19.72 -7.07 -6.90
CA GLY A 131 20.04 -5.97 -7.81
C GLY A 131 20.63 -6.50 -9.13
N LYS A 132 21.76 -5.92 -9.55
CA LYS A 132 22.47 -6.32 -10.79
C LYS A 132 23.26 -7.63 -10.68
N LYS A 133 23.25 -8.30 -9.52
CA LYS A 133 24.06 -9.53 -9.30
C LYS A 133 23.38 -10.80 -9.78
N ALA A 134 22.09 -10.74 -10.12
CA ALA A 134 21.33 -11.87 -10.60
C ALA A 134 20.75 -11.59 -11.99
N ASP A 135 20.86 -12.59 -12.87
CA ASP A 135 20.09 -12.69 -14.09
C ASP A 135 18.64 -13.03 -13.73
N ILE A 136 17.68 -12.32 -14.33
CA ILE A 136 16.25 -12.52 -14.09
C ILE A 136 15.62 -13.17 -15.31
N GLU A 137 14.95 -14.31 -15.08
CA GLU A 137 14.25 -15.08 -16.11
C GLU A 137 12.85 -15.47 -15.62
N ILE A 138 11.85 -15.33 -16.49
CA ILE A 138 10.47 -15.68 -16.21
C ILE A 138 10.04 -16.78 -17.18
N ILE A 139 9.56 -17.90 -16.62
CA ILE A 139 8.97 -18.99 -17.40
C ILE A 139 7.49 -19.08 -17.04
N GLU A 140 6.63 -19.01 -18.06
CA GLU A 140 5.19 -19.20 -17.90
C GLU A 140 4.69 -20.41 -18.68
N LYS A 141 3.76 -21.17 -18.10
CA LYS A 141 3.15 -22.34 -18.72
C LYS A 141 1.62 -22.22 -18.69
N HIS A 142 0.98 -22.43 -19.83
CA HIS A 142 -0.48 -22.41 -19.96
C HIS A 142 -0.96 -23.46 -20.94
N HIS A 143 -2.28 -23.69 -20.95
CA HIS A 143 -2.95 -24.59 -21.87
C HIS A 143 -2.71 -24.23 -23.35
N ASN A 144 -2.87 -25.21 -24.23
CA ASN A 144 -2.63 -25.08 -25.67
C ASN A 144 -3.56 -24.10 -26.40
N LEU A 145 -4.71 -23.74 -25.81
CA LEU A 145 -5.66 -22.77 -26.39
C LEU A 145 -5.34 -21.29 -26.06
N LYS A 146 -4.30 -21.01 -25.27
CA LYS A 146 -3.99 -19.63 -24.87
C LYS A 146 -3.30 -18.91 -26.02
N VAL A 147 -3.90 -17.80 -26.47
CA VAL A 147 -3.49 -17.06 -27.68
C VAL A 147 -2.35 -16.08 -27.39
N ASP A 148 -2.42 -15.35 -26.28
CA ASP A 148 -1.41 -14.38 -25.88
C ASP A 148 -0.15 -15.09 -25.38
N ALA A 149 1.03 -14.58 -25.75
CA ALA A 149 2.34 -15.02 -25.28
C ALA A 149 3.34 -13.84 -25.35
N PRO A 150 3.98 -13.43 -24.24
CA PRO A 150 3.78 -13.94 -22.87
C PRO A 150 2.38 -13.67 -22.30
N SER A 151 2.00 -14.41 -21.28
CA SER A 151 0.76 -14.16 -20.54
C SER A 151 0.77 -12.79 -19.86
N GLY A 152 -0.42 -12.18 -19.69
CA GLY A 152 -0.54 -10.92 -18.96
C GLY A 152 0.03 -10.97 -17.52
N THR A 153 -0.03 -12.12 -16.85
CA THR A 153 0.60 -12.29 -15.52
C THR A 153 2.13 -12.32 -15.59
N ALA A 154 2.72 -12.91 -16.64
CA ALA A 154 4.17 -12.89 -16.82
C ALA A 154 4.68 -11.46 -17.11
N LEU A 155 3.93 -10.69 -17.90
CA LEU A 155 4.23 -9.26 -18.12
C LEU A 155 4.09 -8.47 -16.82
N ALA A 156 3.01 -8.68 -16.05
CA ALA A 156 2.84 -8.01 -14.75
C ALA A 156 3.97 -8.33 -13.76
N LEU A 157 4.45 -9.57 -13.73
CA LEU A 157 5.63 -9.96 -12.93
C LEU A 157 6.89 -9.23 -13.41
N ALA A 158 7.13 -9.19 -14.73
CA ALA A 158 8.26 -8.47 -15.31
C ALA A 158 8.21 -6.97 -14.99
N ASP A 159 7.04 -6.34 -15.18
CA ASP A 159 6.79 -4.93 -14.87
C ASP A 159 7.05 -4.63 -13.40
N ALA A 160 6.52 -5.44 -12.49
CA ALA A 160 6.73 -5.23 -11.05
C ALA A 160 8.20 -5.36 -10.66
N ILE A 161 8.91 -6.35 -11.20
CA ILE A 161 10.35 -6.53 -10.98
C ILE A 161 11.13 -5.34 -11.52
N ASN A 162 10.85 -4.92 -12.76
CA ASN A 162 11.55 -3.83 -13.41
C ASN A 162 11.33 -2.50 -12.70
N ASP A 163 10.09 -2.23 -12.27
CA ASP A 163 9.72 -1.04 -11.50
C ASP A 163 10.51 -0.97 -10.18
N SER A 164 10.65 -2.11 -9.50
CA SER A 164 11.46 -2.20 -8.27
C SER A 164 12.96 -1.91 -8.47
N LEU A 165 13.43 -1.96 -9.72
CA LEU A 165 14.80 -1.68 -10.15
C LEU A 165 14.91 -0.35 -10.93
N GLY A 166 13.89 0.50 -10.88
CA GLY A 166 13.89 1.81 -11.52
C GLY A 166 13.65 1.79 -13.03
N ASN A 167 12.98 0.76 -13.55
CA ASN A 167 12.57 0.61 -14.95
C ASN A 167 13.74 0.68 -15.96
N GLN A 168 14.85 0.02 -15.64
CA GLN A 168 16.10 0.07 -16.43
C GLN A 168 16.32 -1.16 -17.32
N LEU A 169 15.47 -2.19 -17.22
CA LEU A 169 15.65 -3.46 -17.91
C LEU A 169 14.72 -3.59 -19.11
N ASP A 170 15.24 -4.17 -20.19
CA ASP A 170 14.49 -4.50 -21.40
C ASP A 170 13.89 -5.91 -21.32
N TYR A 171 12.77 -6.16 -22.01
CA TYR A 171 12.17 -7.50 -22.05
C TYR A 171 12.62 -8.28 -23.28
N THR A 172 13.20 -9.46 -23.03
CA THR A 172 13.66 -10.37 -24.09
C THR A 172 12.74 -11.59 -24.17
N TYR A 173 11.99 -11.69 -25.27
CA TYR A 173 11.04 -12.77 -25.51
C TYR A 173 11.68 -13.94 -26.25
N GLY A 174 11.98 -15.02 -25.53
CA GLY A 174 12.73 -16.15 -26.08
C GLY A 174 14.13 -15.78 -26.57
N ARG A 175 14.91 -16.79 -27.00
CA ARG A 175 16.31 -16.61 -27.39
C ARG A 175 16.66 -17.12 -28.79
N HIS A 176 15.74 -17.82 -29.46
CA HIS A 176 15.98 -18.34 -30.82
C HIS A 176 16.17 -17.20 -31.83
N GLY A 177 17.23 -17.27 -32.63
CA GLY A 177 17.54 -16.26 -33.65
C GLY A 177 18.38 -15.08 -33.15
N ARG A 178 18.82 -15.10 -31.89
CA ARG A 178 19.83 -14.17 -31.35
C ARG A 178 21.12 -14.91 -31.06
N ASP A 179 22.11 -14.77 -31.93
CA ASP A 179 23.48 -15.23 -31.67
C ASP A 179 24.25 -14.20 -30.82
N ALA A 180 23.67 -13.81 -29.69
CA ALA A 180 24.24 -12.81 -28.78
C ALA A 180 24.22 -13.32 -27.34
N LYS A 181 25.27 -13.00 -26.58
CA LYS A 181 25.31 -13.25 -25.13
C LYS A 181 24.19 -12.46 -24.44
N ARG A 182 23.69 -13.00 -23.32
CA ARG A 182 22.80 -12.29 -22.38
C ARG A 182 23.44 -10.94 -22.01
N THR A 183 22.64 -9.89 -21.92
CA THR A 183 23.08 -8.60 -21.37
C THR A 183 22.66 -8.51 -19.91
N ASP A 184 23.34 -7.66 -19.14
CA ASP A 184 23.00 -7.29 -17.77
C ASP A 184 21.75 -6.37 -17.68
N HIS A 185 21.19 -5.98 -18.83
CA HIS A 185 20.07 -5.06 -18.98
C HIS A 185 18.80 -5.72 -19.53
N GLU A 186 18.62 -7.03 -19.34
CA GLU A 186 17.39 -7.72 -19.78
C GLU A 186 16.72 -8.57 -18.69
N ILE A 187 15.39 -8.69 -18.80
CA ILE A 187 14.57 -9.75 -18.19
C ILE A 187 14.15 -10.70 -19.31
N GLY A 188 14.55 -11.97 -19.22
CA GLY A 188 14.14 -12.98 -20.18
C GLY A 188 12.75 -13.52 -19.87
N ILE A 189 11.91 -13.70 -20.89
CA ILE A 189 10.54 -14.20 -20.75
C ILE A 189 10.30 -15.34 -21.74
N HIS A 190 9.88 -16.48 -21.21
CA HIS A 190 9.69 -17.73 -21.94
C HIS A 190 8.28 -18.27 -21.72
N ALA A 191 7.60 -18.65 -22.82
CA ALA A 191 6.22 -19.14 -22.78
C ALA A 191 6.12 -20.59 -23.25
N ILE A 192 5.43 -21.43 -22.46
CA ILE A 192 5.13 -22.83 -22.76
C ILE A 192 3.62 -22.98 -22.96
N ARG A 193 3.21 -23.67 -24.03
CA ARG A 193 1.81 -23.97 -24.34
C ARG A 193 1.61 -25.48 -24.41
N GLY A 194 0.80 -26.04 -23.51
CA GLY A 194 0.61 -27.49 -23.43
C GLY A 194 -0.59 -27.92 -22.60
N GLY A 195 -1.30 -28.94 -23.10
CA GLY A 195 -2.37 -29.61 -22.37
C GLY A 195 -3.43 -28.66 -21.82
N ARG A 196 -3.77 -28.83 -20.54
CA ARG A 196 -4.83 -28.11 -19.81
C ARG A 196 -4.30 -27.24 -18.66
N ILE A 197 -3.01 -26.93 -18.65
CA ILE A 197 -2.37 -26.12 -17.59
C ILE A 197 -3.13 -24.80 -17.44
N VAL A 198 -3.61 -24.51 -16.23
CA VAL A 198 -4.41 -23.30 -15.97
C VAL A 198 -3.52 -22.07 -16.02
N GLY A 199 -2.37 -22.14 -15.34
CA GLY A 199 -1.32 -21.13 -15.35
C GLY A 199 -0.24 -21.47 -14.34
N GLU A 200 1.01 -21.44 -14.79
CA GLU A 200 2.21 -21.57 -13.97
C GLU A 200 3.17 -20.44 -14.29
N HIS A 201 3.82 -19.91 -13.27
CA HIS A 201 4.79 -18.84 -13.40
C HIS A 201 5.97 -19.10 -12.47
N ASP A 202 7.15 -19.25 -13.05
CA ASP A 202 8.42 -19.41 -12.35
C ASP A 202 9.26 -18.16 -12.61
N VAL A 203 9.63 -17.42 -11.56
CA VAL A 203 10.56 -16.29 -11.63
C VAL A 203 11.88 -16.73 -11.01
N MET A 204 12.95 -16.67 -11.79
CA MET A 204 14.27 -17.15 -11.42
C MET A 204 15.23 -15.97 -11.27
N PHE A 205 15.96 -15.95 -10.16
CA PHE A 205 17.09 -15.07 -9.88
C PHE A 205 18.35 -15.94 -9.89
N ILE A 206 19.15 -15.81 -10.94
CA ILE A 206 20.29 -16.69 -11.24
C ILE A 206 21.58 -15.92 -11.02
N THR A 207 22.39 -16.35 -10.05
CA THR A 207 23.74 -15.81 -9.84
C THR A 207 24.79 -16.79 -10.40
N ASN A 208 26.07 -16.53 -10.17
CA ASN A 208 27.14 -17.43 -10.61
C ASN A 208 27.10 -18.81 -9.92
N ASP A 209 26.59 -18.86 -8.69
CA ASP A 209 26.75 -20.03 -7.81
C ASP A 209 25.41 -20.63 -7.33
N GLU A 210 24.30 -19.89 -7.46
CA GLU A 210 22.99 -20.35 -7.01
C GLU A 210 21.83 -19.78 -7.83
N VAL A 211 20.68 -20.44 -7.73
CA VAL A 211 19.42 -20.03 -8.36
C VAL A 211 18.32 -20.02 -7.31
N VAL A 212 17.70 -18.85 -7.12
CA VAL A 212 16.48 -18.71 -6.33
C VAL A 212 15.29 -18.65 -7.27
N THR A 213 14.30 -19.52 -7.05
CA THR A 213 13.07 -19.56 -7.87
C THR A 213 11.85 -19.28 -7.01
N VAL A 214 11.02 -18.34 -7.45
CA VAL A 214 9.71 -18.05 -6.85
C VAL A 214 8.63 -18.53 -7.82
N SER A 215 7.91 -19.59 -7.42
CA SER A 215 6.95 -20.28 -8.28
C SER A 215 5.51 -20.11 -7.79
N HIS A 216 4.59 -19.98 -8.74
CA HIS A 216 3.15 -20.05 -8.50
C HIS A 216 2.50 -21.02 -9.49
N HIS A 217 1.67 -21.92 -8.98
CA HIS A 217 0.90 -22.89 -9.75
C HIS A 217 -0.59 -22.72 -9.45
N ALA A 218 -1.40 -22.41 -10.47
CA ALA A 218 -2.85 -22.38 -10.34
C ALA A 218 -3.45 -23.75 -10.71
N GLU A 219 -4.08 -24.42 -9.74
CA GLU A 219 -4.81 -25.68 -9.98
C GLU A 219 -6.17 -25.44 -10.66
N SER A 220 -6.79 -24.28 -10.41
CA SER A 220 -8.10 -23.95 -10.94
C SER A 220 -8.32 -22.44 -11.04
N ARG A 221 -9.35 -22.02 -11.78
CA ARG A 221 -9.77 -20.61 -11.84
C ARG A 221 -10.45 -20.12 -10.56
N GLN A 222 -10.70 -21.01 -9.60
CA GLN A 222 -11.32 -20.67 -8.31
C GLN A 222 -10.45 -19.72 -7.49
N VAL A 223 -9.12 -19.74 -7.68
CA VAL A 223 -8.18 -18.84 -6.99
C VAL A 223 -8.51 -17.35 -7.19
N PHE A 224 -9.01 -16.98 -8.38
CA PHE A 224 -9.41 -15.61 -8.68
C PHE A 224 -10.75 -15.24 -8.03
N ALA A 225 -11.67 -16.20 -7.92
CA ALA A 225 -12.94 -15.99 -7.22
C ALA A 225 -12.71 -15.83 -5.71
N ILE A 226 -11.85 -16.67 -5.12
CA ILE A 226 -11.46 -16.57 -3.70
C ILE A 226 -10.88 -15.19 -3.38
N GLY A 227 -9.92 -14.70 -4.18
CA GLY A 227 -9.35 -13.39 -3.91
C GLY A 227 -10.32 -12.23 -4.16
N ALA A 228 -11.27 -12.35 -5.10
CA ALA A 228 -12.31 -11.34 -5.27
C ALA A 228 -13.30 -11.30 -4.08
N VAL A 229 -13.69 -12.46 -3.53
CA VAL A 229 -14.53 -12.52 -2.33
C VAL A 229 -13.77 -11.99 -1.11
N ARG A 230 -12.46 -12.28 -0.99
CA ARG A 230 -11.62 -11.69 0.05
C ARG A 230 -11.51 -10.17 -0.09
N ALA A 231 -11.31 -9.67 -1.31
CA ALA A 231 -11.29 -8.23 -1.59
C ALA A 231 -12.63 -7.57 -1.24
N ALA A 232 -13.74 -8.25 -1.52
CA ALA A 232 -15.07 -7.77 -1.21
C ALA A 232 -15.29 -7.64 0.30
N GLY A 233 -14.88 -8.65 1.08
CA GLY A 233 -14.87 -8.58 2.54
C GLY A 233 -13.90 -7.52 3.09
N PHE A 234 -12.77 -7.31 2.43
CA PHE A 234 -11.77 -6.31 2.82
C PHE A 234 -12.31 -4.88 2.70
N ILE A 235 -12.96 -4.53 1.58
CA ILE A 235 -13.45 -3.14 1.36
C ILE A 235 -14.84 -2.86 1.94
N ALA A 236 -15.59 -3.88 2.32
CA ALA A 236 -16.92 -3.70 2.89
C ALA A 236 -16.85 -2.82 4.15
N GLY A 237 -17.55 -1.68 4.13
CA GLY A 237 -17.55 -0.71 5.22
C GLY A 237 -16.28 0.14 5.37
N ARG A 238 -15.33 0.09 4.42
CA ARG A 238 -14.18 1.01 4.39
C ARG A 238 -14.56 2.35 3.78
N GLU A 239 -13.81 3.38 4.18
CA GLU A 239 -13.92 4.73 3.61
C GLU A 239 -13.58 4.76 2.12
N PRO A 240 -14.06 5.78 1.38
CA PRO A 240 -13.69 6.03 0.00
C PRO A 240 -12.18 5.99 -0.21
N GLY A 241 -11.75 5.26 -1.24
CA GLY A 241 -10.35 5.05 -1.55
C GLY A 241 -10.15 4.01 -2.63
N LEU A 242 -8.97 4.04 -3.26
CA LEU A 242 -8.57 3.06 -4.26
C LEU A 242 -7.69 2.01 -3.56
N TYR A 243 -8.19 0.78 -3.50
CA TYR A 243 -7.56 -0.36 -2.87
C TYR A 243 -7.14 -1.39 -3.92
N SER A 244 -6.22 -2.27 -3.56
CA SER A 244 -5.60 -3.27 -4.43
C SER A 244 -5.23 -4.53 -3.65
N MET A 245 -4.75 -5.56 -4.37
CA MET A 245 -4.25 -6.78 -3.74
C MET A 245 -3.03 -6.55 -2.86
N GLN A 246 -2.25 -5.49 -3.11
CA GLN A 246 -1.14 -5.13 -2.23
C GLN A 246 -1.65 -4.71 -0.86
N ASP A 247 -2.79 -4.02 -0.77
CA ASP A 247 -3.37 -3.61 0.52
C ASP A 247 -3.80 -4.82 1.36
N ILE A 248 -4.27 -5.90 0.72
CA ILE A 248 -4.60 -7.17 1.41
C ILE A 248 -3.33 -7.89 1.88
N ILE A 249 -2.27 -7.90 1.06
CA ILE A 249 -1.00 -8.55 1.42
C ILE A 249 -0.32 -7.80 2.56
N HIS A 250 -0.35 -6.47 2.52
CA HIS A 250 0.23 -5.60 3.53
C HIS A 250 -0.67 -5.36 4.73
N GLU A 251 -1.92 -5.83 4.72
CA GLU A 251 -2.82 -5.72 5.88
C GLU A 251 -2.18 -6.29 7.15
N HIS A 252 -1.33 -7.31 7.03
CA HIS A 252 -0.63 -7.90 8.17
C HIS A 252 0.65 -7.14 8.59
N ARG A 253 1.07 -6.10 7.86
CA ARG A 253 2.25 -5.28 8.18
C ARG A 253 1.80 -3.98 8.85
N THR A 254 1.87 -3.95 10.17
CA THR A 254 1.42 -2.81 10.98
C THR A 254 2.18 -1.54 10.67
N MET A 255 3.49 -1.65 10.48
CA MET A 255 4.40 -0.58 10.13
C MET A 255 5.09 -0.95 8.82
N THR A 256 5.39 0.01 7.97
CA THR A 256 5.94 -0.27 6.63
C THR A 256 7.26 0.43 6.35
N ASP A 257 7.53 1.55 7.02
CA ASP A 257 8.78 2.30 6.84
C ASP A 257 9.28 2.94 8.14
N VAL A 258 10.60 3.11 8.24
CA VAL A 258 11.30 3.86 9.29
C VAL A 258 12.25 4.83 8.60
N THR A 259 12.06 6.13 8.81
CA THR A 259 12.96 7.18 8.33
C THR A 259 13.76 7.77 9.49
N VAL A 260 15.07 7.97 9.26
CA VAL A 260 16.00 8.52 10.25
C VAL A 260 16.54 9.84 9.73
N ILE A 261 16.42 10.90 10.53
CA ILE A 261 16.92 12.23 10.23
C ILE A 261 17.88 12.62 11.38
N PRO A 262 19.20 12.62 11.13
CA PRO A 262 20.19 13.01 12.13
C PRO A 262 20.24 14.53 12.29
N GLN A 263 21.03 15.01 13.25
CA GLN A 263 21.36 16.43 13.42
C GLN A 263 20.15 17.32 13.69
N GLU A 264 19.23 16.86 14.54
CA GLU A 264 18.07 17.64 14.97
C GLU A 264 18.32 18.26 16.35
N ALA A 265 17.72 19.44 16.54
CA ALA A 265 17.61 20.10 17.83
C ALA A 265 16.15 20.46 18.09
N VAL A 266 15.78 20.53 19.37
CA VAL A 266 14.45 20.95 19.81
C VAL A 266 14.57 22.17 20.70
N ILE A 267 13.74 23.18 20.44
CA ILE A 267 13.56 24.34 21.30
C ILE A 267 12.17 24.29 21.92
N THR A 268 12.09 24.40 23.24
CA THR A 268 10.85 24.48 24.00
C THR A 268 10.72 25.88 24.62
N LEU A 269 9.75 26.64 24.13
CA LEU A 269 9.28 27.88 24.77
C LEU A 269 8.40 27.49 25.96
N ARG A 270 8.79 27.93 27.15
CA ARG A 270 8.13 27.51 28.40
C ARG A 270 7.10 28.52 28.85
N SER A 271 5.92 28.03 29.23
CA SER A 271 4.89 28.78 29.94
C SER A 271 4.52 30.10 29.25
N ILE A 272 4.49 30.10 27.91
CA ILE A 272 4.11 31.26 27.12
C ILE A 272 2.59 31.47 27.17
N PRO A 273 2.09 32.71 27.05
CA PRO A 273 0.65 32.95 26.89
C PRO A 273 0.08 32.12 25.74
N HIS A 274 -1.12 31.56 25.93
CA HIS A 274 -1.87 30.89 24.86
C HIS A 274 -2.45 31.93 23.90
N ASP A 275 -1.56 32.57 23.15
CA ASP A 275 -1.83 33.66 22.22
C ASP A 275 -1.20 33.35 20.86
N ILE A 276 -2.07 33.17 19.86
CA ILE A 276 -1.65 32.84 18.51
C ILE A 276 -0.85 33.97 17.84
N ALA A 277 -1.07 35.23 18.23
CA ALA A 277 -0.33 36.36 17.69
C ALA A 277 1.15 36.32 18.12
N LEU A 278 1.41 35.97 19.39
CA LEU A 278 2.75 35.76 19.89
C LEU A 278 3.46 34.60 19.18
N ILE A 279 2.78 33.46 19.03
CA ILE A 279 3.31 32.28 18.34
C ILE A 279 3.67 32.62 16.89
N ALA A 280 2.79 33.35 16.19
CA ALA A 280 3.05 33.81 14.82
C ALA A 280 4.25 34.76 14.75
N LYS A 281 4.40 35.69 15.72
CA LYS A 281 5.56 36.60 15.82
C LYS A 281 6.86 35.81 15.98
N VAL A 282 6.88 34.79 16.85
CA VAL A 282 8.06 33.94 17.08
C VAL A 282 8.48 33.25 15.78
N PHE A 283 7.57 32.53 15.11
CA PHE A 283 7.90 31.83 13.88
C PHE A 283 8.27 32.77 12.73
N SER A 284 7.67 33.96 12.66
CA SER A 284 8.07 34.98 11.68
C SER A 284 9.52 35.40 11.86
N ARG A 285 9.96 35.65 13.10
CA ARG A 285 11.35 36.02 13.40
C ARG A 285 12.35 34.91 13.11
N ILE A 286 11.99 33.66 13.42
CA ILE A 286 12.80 32.48 13.08
C ILE A 286 12.92 32.35 11.55
N ALA A 287 11.82 32.52 10.81
CA ALA A 287 11.81 32.48 9.36
C ALA A 287 12.60 33.63 8.70
N GLU A 288 12.59 34.84 9.28
CA GLU A 288 13.43 35.97 8.83
C GLU A 288 14.93 35.66 8.89
N GLN A 289 15.33 34.74 9.77
CA GLN A 289 16.67 34.21 9.85
C GLN A 289 16.94 33.04 8.88
N GLY A 290 15.97 32.64 8.05
CA GLY A 290 16.12 31.53 7.12
C GLY A 290 16.21 30.16 7.79
N ILE A 291 15.72 30.04 9.02
CA ILE A 291 15.70 28.78 9.78
C ILE A 291 14.40 28.04 9.42
N ASN A 292 14.54 26.78 9.03
CA ASN A 292 13.40 25.90 8.77
C ASN A 292 12.98 25.21 10.07
N VAL A 293 11.68 25.24 10.35
CA VAL A 293 11.07 24.49 11.46
C VAL A 293 10.38 23.26 10.88
N ASP A 294 10.55 22.11 11.53
CA ASP A 294 9.91 20.86 11.11
C ASP A 294 8.73 20.49 12.01
N ILE A 295 8.98 19.87 13.16
CA ILE A 295 7.88 19.47 14.04
C ILE A 295 7.48 20.63 14.94
N ILE A 296 6.18 20.83 15.14
CA ILE A 296 5.63 21.74 16.15
C ILE A 296 4.69 20.93 17.04
N THR A 297 4.89 20.99 18.35
CA THR A 297 3.91 20.49 19.33
C THR A 297 3.62 21.55 20.38
N GLN A 298 2.38 21.53 20.86
CA GLN A 298 1.90 22.41 21.89
C GLN A 298 1.28 21.56 23.00
N SER A 299 1.60 21.89 24.25
CA SER A 299 0.88 21.31 25.38
C SER A 299 -0.59 21.77 25.36
N ALA A 300 -1.46 21.01 26.01
CA ALA A 300 -2.79 21.52 26.34
C ALA A 300 -2.65 22.82 27.17
N PRO A 301 -3.50 23.84 26.95
CA PRO A 301 -3.45 25.06 27.74
C PRO A 301 -3.71 24.78 29.22
N GLN A 302 -2.82 25.26 30.08
CA GLN A 302 -2.97 25.23 31.53
C GLN A 302 -2.86 26.66 32.06
N GLU A 303 -3.89 27.13 32.74
CA GLU A 303 -3.95 28.50 33.30
C GLU A 303 -3.68 29.61 32.26
N GLY A 304 -4.15 29.40 31.02
CA GLY A 304 -3.96 30.35 29.91
C GLY A 304 -2.54 30.36 29.33
N LYS A 305 -1.71 29.38 29.69
CA LYS A 305 -0.34 29.21 29.20
C LYS A 305 -0.16 27.87 28.51
N VAL A 306 0.83 27.80 27.62
CA VAL A 306 1.24 26.60 26.90
C VAL A 306 2.76 26.49 26.90
N ASP A 307 3.25 25.26 26.78
CA ASP A 307 4.61 25.00 26.33
C ASP A 307 4.54 24.72 24.82
N LEU A 308 5.36 25.43 24.04
CA LEU A 308 5.46 25.27 22.60
C LEU A 308 6.85 24.74 22.28
N SER A 309 6.91 23.56 21.70
CA SER A 309 8.17 22.93 21.31
C SER A 309 8.22 22.77 19.80
N PHE A 310 9.37 23.08 19.21
CA PHE A 310 9.58 22.87 17.79
C PHE A 310 10.99 22.36 17.49
N SER A 311 11.12 21.59 16.41
CA SER A 311 12.41 21.05 15.96
C SER A 311 12.97 21.79 14.75
N LEU A 312 14.28 21.77 14.63
CA LEU A 312 15.06 22.41 13.56
C LEU A 312 16.41 21.70 13.40
N ASP A 313 17.14 22.01 12.33
CA ASP A 313 18.49 21.51 12.12
C ASP A 313 19.44 22.01 13.23
N SER A 314 20.19 21.11 13.87
CA SER A 314 21.14 21.44 14.93
C SER A 314 22.11 22.57 14.56
N ALA A 315 22.47 22.73 13.28
CA ALA A 315 23.32 23.81 12.81
C ALA A 315 22.71 25.22 13.03
N ASP A 316 21.38 25.33 13.09
CA ASP A 316 20.66 26.58 13.24
C ASP A 316 20.35 26.95 14.71
N ILE A 317 20.71 26.09 15.68
CA ILE A 317 20.33 26.26 17.10
C ILE A 317 20.81 27.58 17.69
N SER A 318 22.07 27.96 17.42
CA SER A 318 22.66 29.20 17.95
C SER A 318 21.93 30.43 17.40
N LYS A 319 21.56 30.39 16.13
CA LYS A 319 20.85 31.47 15.44
C LYS A 319 19.43 31.60 15.96
N ALA A 320 18.75 30.47 16.20
CA ALA A 320 17.42 30.44 16.79
C ALA A 320 17.44 31.02 18.22
N GLN A 321 18.41 30.64 19.04
CA GLN A 321 18.57 31.16 20.41
C GLN A 321 18.80 32.67 20.44
N GLU A 322 19.67 33.19 19.58
CA GLU A 322 19.91 34.64 19.45
C GLU A 322 18.63 35.37 19.03
N THR A 323 17.89 34.80 18.08
CA THR A 323 16.61 35.35 17.60
C THR A 323 15.59 35.43 18.72
N LEU A 324 15.40 34.34 19.48
CA LEU A 324 14.47 34.30 20.60
C LEU A 324 14.89 35.23 21.73
N GLY A 325 16.19 35.34 22.02
CA GLY A 325 16.73 36.24 23.02
C GLY A 325 16.58 37.73 22.66
N SER A 326 16.43 38.05 21.37
CA SER A 326 16.26 39.41 20.86
C SER A 326 14.80 39.89 20.79
N LEU A 327 13.83 39.03 21.12
CA LEU A 327 12.41 39.39 21.14
C LEU A 327 12.12 40.43 22.22
N GLU A 328 11.20 41.36 21.93
CA GLU A 328 10.72 42.36 22.88
C GLU A 328 10.02 41.70 24.08
N GLU A 329 9.26 40.64 23.79
CA GLU A 329 8.66 39.77 24.79
C GLU A 329 9.72 38.83 25.37
N LYS A 330 9.92 38.89 26.68
CA LYS A 330 10.83 37.98 27.36
C LYS A 330 10.22 36.58 27.42
N ILE A 331 10.68 35.69 26.56
CA ILE A 331 10.28 34.29 26.50
C ILE A 331 11.37 33.44 27.15
N ASP A 332 10.98 32.62 28.13
CA ASP A 332 11.87 31.58 28.67
C ASP A 332 11.87 30.38 27.70
N PHE A 333 13.05 29.88 27.37
CA PHE A 333 13.17 28.75 26.47
C PHE A 333 14.28 27.80 26.90
N GLN A 334 14.13 26.54 26.52
CA GLN A 334 15.16 25.52 26.68
C GLN A 334 15.46 24.87 25.35
N THR A 335 16.69 24.39 25.21
CA THR A 335 17.15 23.74 24.01
C THR A 335 17.75 22.39 24.33
N ILE A 336 17.45 21.41 23.49
CA ILE A 336 18.06 20.09 23.51
C ILE A 336 18.64 19.86 22.13
N ASP A 337 19.92 19.57 22.07
CA ASP A 337 20.67 19.31 20.85
C ASP A 337 21.13 17.84 20.83
N ASP A 338 21.84 17.46 19.77
CA ASP A 338 22.37 16.12 19.54
C ASP A 338 21.25 15.07 19.52
N LEU A 339 20.18 15.37 18.78
CA LEU A 339 19.05 14.48 18.60
C LEU A 339 19.05 13.84 17.22
N THR A 340 18.47 12.65 17.18
CA THR A 340 18.07 11.97 15.95
C THR A 340 16.56 11.84 15.94
N LYS A 341 15.94 12.34 14.88
CA LYS A 341 14.51 12.23 14.63
C LYS A 341 14.24 10.94 13.89
N ILE A 342 13.35 10.13 14.45
CA ILE A 342 12.90 8.87 13.90
C ILE A 342 11.42 9.01 13.57
N ILE A 343 11.08 8.67 12.34
CA ILE A 343 9.72 8.65 11.83
C ILE A 343 9.39 7.20 11.53
N VAL A 344 8.33 6.69 12.12
CA VAL A 344 7.78 5.39 11.77
C VAL A 344 6.40 5.55 11.17
N GLU A 345 6.14 4.88 10.05
CA GLU A 345 4.88 5.01 9.31
C GLU A 345 4.38 3.71 8.71
N GLY A 346 3.05 3.57 8.65
CA GLY A 346 2.37 2.44 8.06
C GLY A 346 0.85 2.61 8.04
N VAL A 347 0.23 2.29 6.91
CA VAL A 347 -1.23 2.32 6.76
C VAL A 347 -1.92 1.31 7.70
N GLY A 348 -1.23 0.20 8.02
CA GLY A 348 -1.69 -0.79 9.00
C GLY A 348 -1.83 -0.26 10.43
N MET A 349 -1.17 0.86 10.77
CA MET A 349 -1.25 1.46 12.11
C MET A 349 -2.67 1.97 12.44
N GLN A 350 -3.47 2.33 11.43
CA GLN A 350 -4.85 2.80 11.64
C GLN A 350 -5.79 1.70 12.11
N THR A 351 -5.55 0.48 11.67
CA THR A 351 -6.45 -0.67 11.86
C THR A 351 -5.97 -1.63 12.93
N HIS A 352 -4.73 -1.49 13.39
CA HIS A 352 -4.13 -2.36 14.42
C HIS A 352 -3.91 -1.60 15.73
N HIS A 353 -4.49 -2.13 16.80
CA HIS A 353 -4.27 -1.61 18.14
C HIS A 353 -2.91 -2.04 18.70
N GLY A 354 -2.34 -1.23 19.59
CA GLY A 354 -1.14 -1.60 20.35
C GLY A 354 0.20 -1.24 19.70
N VAL A 355 0.23 -0.62 18.51
CA VAL A 355 1.48 -0.20 17.85
C VAL A 355 2.33 0.70 18.75
N ALA A 356 1.72 1.72 19.34
CA ALA A 356 2.42 2.60 20.28
C ALA A 356 2.92 1.80 21.50
N ALA A 357 2.12 0.89 22.06
CA ALA A 357 2.55 0.09 23.22
C ALA A 357 3.79 -0.76 22.88
N GLN A 358 3.81 -1.38 21.70
CA GLN A 358 4.94 -2.16 21.23
C GLN A 358 6.17 -1.28 20.97
N LEU A 359 6.02 -0.15 20.28
CA LEU A 359 7.09 0.82 20.03
C LEU A 359 7.76 1.27 21.34
N PHE A 360 6.95 1.71 22.32
CA PHE A 360 7.47 2.14 23.61
C PHE A 360 8.10 0.99 24.41
N SER A 361 7.59 -0.24 24.28
CA SER A 361 8.20 -1.42 24.93
C SER A 361 9.58 -1.71 24.37
N VAL A 362 9.75 -1.68 23.04
CA VAL A 362 11.04 -1.86 22.36
C VAL A 362 12.05 -0.81 22.83
N LEU A 363 11.64 0.46 22.89
CA LEU A 363 12.53 1.54 23.34
C LEU A 363 12.90 1.36 24.82
N ALA A 364 11.95 0.98 25.67
CA ALA A 364 12.19 0.72 27.08
C ALA A 364 13.16 -0.46 27.31
N GLU A 365 12.98 -1.57 26.58
CA GLU A 365 13.87 -2.73 26.62
C GLU A 365 15.30 -2.38 26.22
N ASN A 366 15.44 -1.48 25.25
CA ASN A 366 16.73 -0.96 24.77
C ASN A 366 17.27 0.23 25.59
N LYS A 367 16.55 0.61 26.67
CA LYS A 367 16.87 1.74 27.58
C LYS A 367 17.02 3.08 26.86
N ILE A 368 16.12 3.35 25.92
CA ILE A 368 16.13 4.56 25.10
C ILE A 368 15.00 5.49 25.58
N ASN A 369 15.36 6.73 25.89
CA ASN A 369 14.39 7.74 26.28
C ASN A 369 13.97 8.57 25.07
N ILE A 370 12.67 8.78 24.94
CA ILE A 370 12.11 9.71 23.97
C ILE A 370 12.18 11.12 24.57
N MET A 371 12.77 12.05 23.83
CA MET A 371 12.80 13.47 24.20
C MET A 371 11.52 14.18 23.76
N PHE A 372 10.95 13.70 22.66
CA PHE A 372 9.83 14.34 22.01
C PHE A 372 9.06 13.34 21.15
N VAL A 373 7.72 13.40 21.13
CA VAL A 373 6.89 12.54 20.28
C VAL A 373 5.64 13.26 19.81
N THR A 374 5.28 13.03 18.55
CA THR A 374 3.99 13.36 17.97
C THR A 374 3.46 12.16 17.19
N THR A 375 2.15 12.06 17.04
CA THR A 375 1.50 10.93 16.37
C THR A 375 0.32 11.38 15.53
N SER A 376 0.10 10.69 14.42
CA SER A 376 -1.13 10.67 13.64
C SER A 376 -1.64 9.23 13.54
N ALA A 377 -2.69 9.00 12.75
CA ALA A 377 -3.28 7.68 12.59
C ALA A 377 -2.35 6.67 11.87
N THR A 378 -1.39 7.14 11.07
CA THR A 378 -0.48 6.30 10.26
C THR A 378 0.99 6.53 10.56
N LYS A 379 1.33 7.40 11.51
CA LYS A 379 2.70 7.89 11.69
C LYS A 379 2.97 8.23 13.14
N ILE A 380 4.11 7.82 13.66
CA ILE A 380 4.66 8.29 14.93
C ILE A 380 6.03 8.90 14.63
N THR A 381 6.21 10.16 15.00
CA THR A 381 7.50 10.86 14.87
C THR A 381 8.02 11.18 16.26
N PHE A 382 9.26 10.82 16.53
CA PHE A 382 9.87 11.07 17.84
C PHE A 382 11.37 11.35 17.73
N CYS A 383 11.93 12.00 18.73
CA CYS A 383 13.37 12.27 18.83
C CYS A 383 13.99 11.50 20.00
N VAL A 384 15.17 10.96 19.77
CA VAL A 384 16.05 10.33 20.77
C VAL A 384 17.42 11.01 20.72
N TYR A 385 18.27 10.81 21.73
CA TYR A 385 19.66 11.24 21.64
C TYR A 385 20.36 10.54 20.46
N ALA A 386 21.25 11.24 19.76
CA ALA A 386 21.92 10.71 18.57
C ALA A 386 22.70 9.42 18.87
N ALA A 387 23.31 9.33 20.05
CA ALA A 387 24.00 8.12 20.52
C ALA A 387 23.08 6.87 20.63
N ASP A 388 21.77 7.06 20.70
CA ASP A 388 20.77 5.98 20.77
C ASP A 388 20.05 5.73 19.44
N GLY A 389 20.28 6.57 18.42
CA GLY A 389 19.56 6.54 17.13
C GLY A 389 19.61 5.16 16.47
N ASP A 390 20.81 4.64 16.22
CA ASP A 390 21.00 3.34 15.57
C ASP A 390 20.37 2.19 16.38
N ARG A 391 20.47 2.24 17.72
CA ARG A 391 19.90 1.21 18.60
C ARG A 391 18.38 1.26 18.59
N ALA A 392 17.79 2.45 18.54
CA ALA A 392 16.35 2.62 18.41
C ALA A 392 15.86 2.05 17.09
N VAL A 393 16.49 2.42 15.98
CA VAL A 393 16.11 1.98 14.63
C VAL A 393 16.21 0.47 14.50
N GLN A 394 17.31 -0.12 14.98
CA GLN A 394 17.50 -1.58 14.93
C GLN A 394 16.44 -2.31 15.76
N GLY A 395 16.20 -1.88 17.01
CA GLY A 395 15.19 -2.51 17.86
C GLY A 395 13.78 -2.43 17.26
N ILE A 396 13.46 -1.29 16.65
CA ILE A 396 12.19 -1.08 15.95
C ILE A 396 12.09 -1.97 14.70
N ALA A 397 13.14 -2.02 13.89
CA ALA A 397 13.16 -2.84 12.68
C ALA A 397 13.00 -4.33 13.00
N ASP A 398 13.66 -4.82 14.05
CA ASP A 398 13.56 -6.20 14.49
C ASP A 398 12.15 -6.54 15.01
N SER A 399 11.58 -5.66 15.83
CA SER A 399 10.25 -5.89 16.44
C SER A 399 9.09 -5.76 15.45
N PHE A 400 9.24 -4.95 14.40
CA PHE A 400 8.18 -4.70 13.42
C PHE A 400 8.47 -5.32 12.05
N HIS A 401 9.54 -6.12 11.94
CA HIS A 401 9.99 -6.79 10.72
C HIS A 401 10.18 -5.84 9.53
N LEU A 402 10.83 -4.71 9.78
CA LEU A 402 11.08 -3.68 8.78
C LEU A 402 12.46 -3.79 8.14
N HIS A 403 12.55 -3.33 6.90
CA HIS A 403 13.83 -3.05 6.27
C HIS A 403 14.25 -1.61 6.60
N VAL A 404 15.37 -1.44 7.30
CA VAL A 404 15.98 -0.12 7.54
C VAL A 404 16.56 0.39 6.22
N ARG A 405 16.15 1.59 5.79
CA ARG A 405 16.68 2.27 4.60
C ARG A 405 17.85 3.17 4.94
#